data_AF-A0A6A6BIR4-F1
#
_entry.id   AF-A0A6A6BIR4-F1
#
_cell.length_a   1.000
_cell.length_b   1.000
_cell.length_c   1.000
_cell.angle_alpha   90.00
_cell.angle_beta   90.00
_cell.angle_gamma   90.00
#
_symmetry.space_group_name_H-M   'P 1'
#
loop_
_entity.id
_entity.type
_entity.pdbx_description
1 polymer ?
#
loop_
_entity_poly.entity_id
_entity_poly.type
_entity_poly.pdbx_seq_one_letter_code
_entity_poly.pdbx_strand_id
1 'polypeptide(L)'
;MEEIDPCGDVIFIVGPELARLRVHSMYLKKASEVFAAMFGPRFSEGRELSEDHPKEVKLPEDNPVAMRIICGVIHFRTDMVPDKLSPVDILRVALAADKYGIVPVMNFALRNW
;
A
#
# COMPACT_ATOMS: atom_id res chain seq x y z
N MET A 1 0.36 12.86 -8.02
CA MET A 1 -0.41 11.97 -7.12
C MET A 1 -0.93 10.84 -7.98
N GLU A 2 -0.64 9.61 -7.62
CA GLU A 2 -1.02 8.42 -8.37
C GLU A 2 -2.30 7.83 -7.77
N GLU A 3 -3.29 7.57 -8.62
CA GLU A 3 -4.59 7.03 -8.20
C GLU A 3 -4.60 5.52 -8.32
N ILE A 4 -4.31 4.83 -7.21
CA ILE A 4 -4.50 3.38 -7.13
C ILE A 4 -6.01 3.09 -7.05
N ASP A 5 -6.72 3.87 -6.23
CA ASP A 5 -8.18 3.85 -6.13
C ASP A 5 -8.75 5.28 -6.23
N PRO A 6 -9.54 5.62 -7.26
CA PRO A 6 -10.20 6.92 -7.38
C PRO A 6 -11.14 7.27 -6.22
N CYS A 7 -11.74 6.26 -5.58
CA CYS A 7 -12.59 6.37 -4.40
C CYS A 7 -11.79 6.21 -3.10
N GLY A 8 -10.46 6.33 -3.14
CA GLY A 8 -9.62 6.17 -1.96
C GLY A 8 -9.88 7.23 -0.89
N ASP A 9 -9.97 6.78 0.37
CA ASP A 9 -10.15 7.56 1.59
C ASP A 9 -8.82 7.90 2.31
N VAL A 10 -7.69 7.45 1.76
CA VAL A 10 -6.34 7.66 2.28
C VAL A 10 -5.38 8.07 1.16
N ILE A 11 -4.43 8.96 1.49
CA ILE A 11 -3.29 9.30 0.65
C ILE A 11 -2.02 8.92 1.41
N PHE A 12 -1.32 7.90 0.94
CA PHE A 12 0.01 7.61 1.44
C PHE A 12 1.02 8.61 0.91
N ILE A 13 1.85 9.15 1.81
CA ILE A 13 3.04 9.95 1.50
C ILE A 13 4.25 9.09 1.81
N VAL A 14 4.83 8.48 0.77
CA VAL A 14 5.81 7.39 0.90
C VAL A 14 7.22 7.90 0.65
N GLY A 15 8.13 7.52 1.54
CA GLY A 15 9.57 7.73 1.39
C GLY A 15 10.01 9.20 1.44
N PRO A 16 11.32 9.45 1.36
CA PRO A 16 11.88 10.80 1.29
C PRO A 16 11.48 11.54 0.01
N GLU A 17 11.11 10.82 -1.06
CA GLU A 17 10.63 11.40 -2.32
C GLU A 17 9.19 11.92 -2.23
N LEU A 18 8.50 11.70 -1.11
CA LEU A 18 7.12 12.11 -0.87
C LEU A 18 6.15 11.63 -1.96
N ALA A 19 6.31 10.38 -2.40
CA ALA A 19 5.43 9.79 -3.39
C ALA A 19 4.00 9.72 -2.83
N ARG A 20 3.02 10.23 -3.60
CA ARG A 20 1.62 10.35 -3.17
C ARG A 20 0.76 9.29 -3.84
N LEU A 21 0.25 8.33 -3.08
CA LEU A 21 -0.59 7.23 -3.56
C LEU A 21 -1.99 7.34 -2.95
N ARG A 22 -3.03 7.53 -3.78
CA ARG A 22 -4.43 7.47 -3.33
C ARG A 22 -4.88 6.03 -3.25
N VAL A 23 -5.32 5.59 -2.07
CA VAL A 23 -5.67 4.20 -1.76
C VAL A 23 -6.92 4.17 -0.90
N HIS A 24 -7.55 3.02 -0.84
CA HIS A 24 -8.72 2.79 0.00
C HIS A 24 -8.39 1.88 1.18
N SER A 25 -8.59 2.42 2.39
CA SER A 25 -8.29 1.79 3.66
C SER A 25 -8.99 0.45 3.85
N MET A 26 -10.17 0.23 3.26
CA MET A 26 -10.92 -1.01 3.41
C MET A 26 -10.13 -2.21 2.87
N TYR A 27 -9.56 -2.12 1.67
CA TYR A 27 -8.79 -3.21 1.09
C TYR A 27 -7.51 -3.47 1.89
N LEU A 28 -6.83 -2.41 2.33
CA LEU A 28 -5.64 -2.50 3.18
C LEU A 28 -5.93 -3.21 4.50
N LYS A 29 -7.02 -2.85 5.20
CA LYS A 29 -7.46 -3.50 6.45
C LYS A 29 -7.79 -4.98 6.23
N LYS A 30 -8.35 -5.34 5.08
CA LYS A 30 -8.69 -6.73 4.75
C LYS A 30 -7.45 -7.58 4.42
N ALA A 31 -6.43 -6.95 3.83
CA ALA A 31 -5.21 -7.63 3.44
C ALA A 31 -4.21 -7.82 4.60
N SER A 32 -4.22 -6.91 5.59
CA SER A 32 -3.15 -6.81 6.61
C SER A 32 -3.70 -6.51 7.99
N GLU A 33 -3.28 -7.28 8.99
CA GLU A 33 -3.55 -6.95 10.40
C GLU A 33 -2.86 -5.65 10.85
N VAL A 34 -1.71 -5.33 10.27
CA VAL A 34 -0.97 -4.09 10.54
C VAL A 34 -1.77 -2.88 10.05
N PHE A 35 -2.26 -2.92 8.81
CA PHE A 35 -3.15 -1.87 8.31
C PHE A 35 -4.51 -1.87 9.02
N ALA A 36 -5.03 -3.04 9.41
CA ALA A 36 -6.23 -3.14 10.24
C ALA A 36 -6.08 -2.41 11.58
N ALA A 37 -4.92 -2.55 12.22
CA ALA A 37 -4.59 -1.82 13.43
C ALA A 37 -4.43 -0.32 13.15
N MET A 38 -3.59 0.05 12.18
CA MET A 38 -3.28 1.45 11.81
C MET A 38 -4.53 2.26 11.45
N PHE A 39 -5.45 1.67 10.67
CA PHE A 39 -6.69 2.32 10.27
C PHE A 39 -7.88 1.98 11.18
N GLY A 40 -7.61 1.38 12.34
CA GLY A 40 -8.58 1.17 13.40
C GLY A 40 -8.79 2.44 14.25
N PRO A 41 -9.74 2.42 15.20
CA PRO A 41 -10.11 3.61 15.99
C PRO A 41 -9.01 4.08 16.97
N ARG A 42 -8.02 3.20 17.22
CA ARG A 42 -6.94 3.43 18.20
C ARG A 42 -5.92 4.46 17.74
N PHE A 43 -5.64 4.50 16.44
CA PHE A 43 -4.65 5.39 15.86
C PHE A 43 -5.33 6.58 15.19
N SER A 44 -4.59 7.69 15.07
CA SER A 44 -5.11 8.91 14.47
C SER A 44 -5.45 8.68 12.99
N GLU A 45 -4.65 7.86 12.32
CA GLU A 45 -4.69 7.49 10.91
C GLU A 45 -6.02 6.80 10.54
N GLY A 46 -6.67 6.12 11.48
CA GLY A 46 -7.97 5.46 11.25
C GLY A 46 -9.20 6.33 11.53
N ARG A 47 -9.03 7.56 12.02
CA ARG A 47 -10.15 8.46 12.35
C ARG A 47 -10.48 9.38 11.20
N GLU A 48 -11.78 9.63 11.00
CA GLU A 48 -12.32 10.59 10.02
C GLU A 48 -11.87 10.27 8.58
N LEU A 49 -11.80 8.97 8.24
CA LEU A 49 -11.55 8.55 6.88
C LEU A 49 -12.74 8.92 5.99
N SER A 50 -12.46 9.58 4.87
CA SER A 50 -13.47 10.09 3.94
C SER A 50 -12.91 10.12 2.53
N GLU A 51 -13.74 9.77 1.55
CA GLU A 51 -13.39 9.87 0.13
C GLU A 51 -13.35 11.34 -0.35
N ASP A 52 -14.18 12.20 0.24
CA ASP A 52 -14.23 13.64 -0.10
C ASP A 52 -13.00 14.39 0.42
N HIS A 53 -12.49 13.95 1.59
CA HIS A 53 -11.31 14.51 2.24
C HIS A 53 -10.34 13.40 2.63
N PRO A 54 -9.65 12.77 1.66
CA PRO A 54 -8.77 11.65 1.93
C PRO A 54 -7.65 12.01 2.90
N LYS A 55 -7.43 11.14 3.88
CA LYS A 55 -6.47 11.41 4.95
C LYS A 55 -5.04 11.15 4.52
N GLU A 56 -4.16 12.12 4.74
CA GLU A 56 -2.72 11.94 4.49
C GLU A 56 -2.07 11.10 5.60
N VAL A 57 -1.40 10.01 5.22
CA VAL A 57 -0.66 9.14 6.12
C VAL A 57 0.78 9.05 5.65
N LYS A 58 1.71 9.45 6.51
CA LYS A 58 3.15 9.49 6.20
C LYS A 58 3.79 8.14 6.46
N LEU A 59 4.51 7.63 5.46
CA LEU A 59 5.25 6.38 5.48
C LEU A 59 6.72 6.67 5.10
N PRO A 60 7.47 7.41 5.94
CA PRO A 60 8.79 7.95 5.58
C PRO A 60 9.87 6.88 5.38
N GLU A 61 9.70 5.71 6.01
CA GLU A 61 10.65 4.60 5.96
C GLU A 61 10.34 3.61 4.83
N ASP A 62 9.17 3.73 4.20
CA ASP A 62 8.72 2.81 3.17
C ASP A 62 9.24 3.22 1.80
N ASN A 63 9.52 2.21 0.97
CA ASN A 63 9.99 2.45 -0.39
C ASN A 63 8.81 2.77 -1.33
N PRO A 64 8.86 3.88 -2.09
CA PRO A 64 7.78 4.26 -3.00
C PRO A 64 7.41 3.21 -4.05
N VAL A 65 8.41 2.54 -4.63
CA VAL A 65 8.19 1.52 -5.66
C VAL A 65 7.51 0.30 -5.07
N ALA A 66 7.98 -0.18 -3.91
CA ALA A 66 7.38 -1.31 -3.21
C ALA A 66 5.93 -1.01 -2.80
N MET A 67 5.67 0.17 -2.24
CA MET A 67 4.32 0.56 -1.81
C MET A 67 3.36 0.71 -2.98
N ARG A 68 3.80 1.24 -4.12
CA ARG A 68 2.97 1.29 -5.34
C ARG A 68 2.54 -0.11 -5.77
N ILE A 69 3.48 -1.06 -5.81
CA ILE A 69 3.22 -2.44 -6.22
C ILE A 69 2.28 -3.13 -5.23
N ILE A 70 2.55 -3.04 -3.93
CA ILE A 70 1.72 -3.61 -2.87
C ILE A 70 0.30 -3.05 -2.94
N CYS A 71 0.16 -1.73 -3.07
CA CYS A 71 -1.16 -1.11 -3.17
C CYS A 71 -1.86 -1.56 -4.46
N GLY A 72 -1.16 -1.67 -5.58
CA GLY A 72 -1.71 -2.21 -6.82
C GLY A 72 -2.28 -3.61 -6.65
N VAL A 73 -1.52 -4.52 -6.01
CA VAL A 73 -1.99 -5.90 -5.72
C VAL A 73 -3.22 -5.91 -4.80
N ILE A 74 -3.17 -5.16 -3.69
CA ILE A 74 -4.26 -5.13 -2.70
C ILE A 74 -5.56 -4.55 -3.29
N HIS A 75 -5.45 -3.60 -4.23
CA HIS A 75 -6.61 -2.97 -4.89
C HIS A 75 -6.98 -3.65 -6.22
N PHE A 76 -6.44 -4.85 -6.50
CA PHE A 76 -6.69 -5.59 -7.73
C PHE A 76 -6.36 -4.82 -9.03
N ARG A 77 -5.45 -3.85 -8.94
CA ARG A 77 -4.93 -3.06 -10.07
C ARG A 77 -3.75 -3.76 -10.72
N THR A 78 -4.03 -4.94 -11.28
CA THR A 78 -2.99 -5.77 -11.93
C THR A 78 -2.32 -5.06 -13.11
N ASP A 79 -3.01 -4.10 -13.73
CA ASP A 79 -2.48 -3.21 -14.77
C ASP A 79 -1.28 -2.36 -14.30
N MET A 80 -1.17 -2.13 -12.99
CA MET A 80 -0.10 -1.34 -12.37
C MET A 80 1.03 -2.19 -11.80
N VAL A 81 0.88 -3.52 -11.82
CA VAL A 81 1.84 -4.48 -11.26
C VAL A 81 2.74 -4.99 -12.39
N PRO A 82 4.07 -4.73 -12.36
CA PRO A 82 4.96 -5.16 -13.43
C PRO A 82 5.06 -6.70 -13.52
N ASP A 83 5.15 -7.24 -14.74
CA ASP A 83 5.40 -8.68 -14.95
C ASP A 83 6.82 -9.11 -14.56
N LYS A 84 7.75 -8.16 -14.51
CA LYS A 84 9.16 -8.41 -14.17
C LYS A 84 9.67 -7.30 -13.26
N LEU A 85 10.43 -7.69 -12.25
CA LEU A 85 11.10 -6.77 -11.34
C LEU A 85 12.59 -7.05 -11.31
N SER A 86 13.37 -6.02 -10.99
CA SER A 86 14.79 -6.22 -10.68
C SER A 86 14.93 -6.98 -9.35
N PRO A 87 16.03 -7.73 -9.12
CA PRO A 87 16.26 -8.40 -7.84
C PRO A 87 16.18 -7.45 -6.63
N VAL A 88 16.60 -6.20 -6.80
CA VAL A 88 16.54 -5.17 -5.76
C VAL A 88 15.09 -4.79 -5.45
N ASP A 89 14.23 -4.66 -6.47
CA ASP A 89 12.82 -4.32 -6.26
C ASP A 89 12.03 -5.49 -5.70
N ILE A 90 12.36 -6.73 -6.09
CA ILE A 90 11.80 -7.95 -5.47
C ILE A 90 12.10 -7.95 -3.98
N LEU A 91 13.35 -7.70 -3.58
CA LEU A 91 13.72 -7.63 -2.16
C LEU A 91 12.96 -6.53 -1.42
N ARG A 92 12.83 -5.33 -2.01
CA ARG A 92 12.07 -4.21 -1.41
C ARG A 92 10.60 -4.58 -1.20
N VAL A 93 9.96 -5.21 -2.19
CA VAL A 93 8.58 -5.67 -2.08
C VAL A 93 8.45 -6.76 -1.02
N ALA A 94 9.38 -7.72 -0.96
CA ALA A 94 9.39 -8.76 0.06
C ALA A 94 9.52 -8.20 1.48
N LEU A 95 10.43 -7.24 1.70
CA LEU A 95 10.58 -6.56 3.00
C LEU A 95 9.33 -5.80 3.42
N ALA A 96 8.71 -5.07 2.49
CA ALA A 96 7.47 -4.36 2.78
C ALA A 96 6.31 -5.34 3.02
N ALA A 97 6.24 -6.45 2.27
CA ALA A 97 5.24 -7.48 2.46
C ALA A 97 5.34 -8.16 3.83
N ASP A 98 6.56 -8.42 4.30
CA ASP A 98 6.84 -8.92 5.65
C ASP A 98 6.43 -7.90 6.72
N LYS A 99 6.87 -6.64 6.57
CA LYS A 99 6.53 -5.52 7.48
C LYS A 99 5.02 -5.38 7.71
N TYR A 100 4.22 -5.49 6.66
CA TYR A 100 2.76 -5.36 6.75
C TYR A 100 2.05 -6.71 6.91
N GLY A 101 2.75 -7.83 7.03
CA GLY A 101 2.15 -9.15 7.22
C GLY A 101 1.28 -9.62 6.04
N ILE A 102 1.62 -9.23 4.82
CA ILE A 102 0.84 -9.49 3.59
C ILE A 102 1.52 -10.47 2.63
N VAL A 103 2.54 -11.21 3.08
CA VAL A 103 3.22 -12.22 2.25
C VAL A 103 2.23 -13.21 1.59
N PRO A 104 1.20 -13.74 2.27
CA PRO A 104 0.21 -14.61 1.64
C PRO A 104 -0.60 -13.93 0.52
N VAL A 105 -0.91 -12.62 0.67
CA VAL A 105 -1.61 -11.82 -0.35
C VAL A 105 -0.73 -11.61 -1.58
N MET A 106 0.57 -11.44 -1.36
CA MET A 106 1.56 -11.21 -2.43
C MET A 106 1.99 -12.49 -3.15
N ASN A 107 1.62 -13.69 -2.67
CA ASN A 107 2.11 -14.97 -3.20
C ASN A 107 1.96 -15.13 -4.72
N PHE A 108 0.84 -14.68 -5.29
CA PHE A 108 0.63 -14.82 -6.73
C PHE A 108 1.57 -13.91 -7.53
N ALA A 109 1.76 -12.67 -7.09
CA ALA A 109 2.70 -11.74 -7.70
C ALA A 109 4.15 -12.23 -7.54
N LEU A 110 4.54 -12.68 -6.34
CA LEU A 110 5.87 -13.17 -6.03
C LEU A 110 6.28 -14.43 -6.82
N ARG A 111 5.32 -15.27 -7.24
CA ARG A 111 5.62 -16.45 -8.08
C ARG A 111 5.92 -16.11 -9.53
N ASN A 112 5.48 -14.94 -9.99
CA ASN A 112 5.66 -14.50 -11.37
C ASN A 112 6.97 -13.71 -11.56
N TRP A 113 7.61 -13.29 -10.46
CA TRP A 113 8.87 -12.55 -10.44
C TRP A 113 10.06 -13.44 -10.11
#